data_AF-A0AAU0ZRF5-F1
#
_entry.id   AF-A0AAU0ZRF5-F1
#
_cell.length_a   1.000
_cell.length_b   1.000
_cell.length_c   1.000
_cell.angle_alpha   90.00
_cell.angle_beta   90.00
_cell.angle_gamma   90.00
#
_symmetry.space_group_name_H-M   'P 1'
#
loop_
_entity.id
_entity.type
_entity.pdbx_description
1 polymer ?
#
loop_
_entity_poly.entity_id
_entity_poly.type
_entity_poly.pdbx_seq_one_letter_code
_entity_poly.pdbx_strand_id
1 'polypeptide(L)'
;MPEYLSIAALDRLLDDLTVREARHRQLRMVRGELLRAMERNAVPVAARRSLRRLLEEQALPSYLRLAESGALRARLVAGARPPTSKTTNEVRRQCLDVLREAIGLPVLQLGGGAAQLLPTPAFADLAALRRRLDQDLAGAMPPGQIRLTALLACALDAAPRAGEFTAMRLSHLAPKNVAVYVERRPQRGAVPVGEWYRLSPLSRTALER
;
A
#
# COMPACT_ATOMS: atom_id res chain seq x y z
N MET A 1 18.63 5.41 25.22
CA MET A 1 18.93 5.33 23.77
C MET A 1 19.54 6.66 23.35
N PRO A 2 20.60 6.70 22.51
CA PRO A 2 21.17 7.97 22.07
C PRO A 2 20.12 8.79 21.31
N GLU A 3 19.93 10.04 21.73
CA GLU A 3 19.00 10.95 21.11
C GLU A 3 19.66 11.57 19.86
N TYR A 4 19.26 11.11 18.68
CA TYR A 4 19.76 11.65 17.42
C TYR A 4 18.94 12.87 17.02
N LEU A 5 19.56 14.06 17.03
CA LEU A 5 18.90 15.31 16.63
C LEU A 5 18.28 15.25 15.23
N SER A 6 18.91 14.50 14.31
CA SER A 6 18.36 14.27 12.97
C SER A 6 17.03 13.50 12.97
N ILE A 7 16.84 12.57 13.91
CA ILE A 7 15.59 11.82 14.05
C ILE A 7 14.51 12.64 14.72
N ALA A 8 14.86 13.39 15.77
CA ALA A 8 13.91 14.31 16.39
C ALA A 8 13.41 15.37 15.39
N ALA A 9 14.29 15.90 14.55
CA ALA A 9 13.91 16.80 13.46
C ALA A 9 13.06 16.11 12.39
N LEU A 10 13.35 14.82 12.08
CA LEU A 10 12.52 14.04 11.17
C LEU A 10 11.11 13.82 11.74
N ASP A 11 10.98 13.53 13.04
CA ASP A 11 9.69 13.33 13.68
C ASP A 11 8.81 14.59 13.54
N ARG A 12 9.37 15.78 13.82
CA ARG A 12 8.66 17.05 13.61
C ARG A 12 8.25 17.26 12.14
N LEU A 13 9.16 16.99 11.21
CA LEU A 13 8.85 17.07 9.77
C LEU A 13 7.69 16.14 9.39
N LEU A 14 7.65 14.93 9.94
CA LEU A 14 6.57 13.98 9.66
C LEU A 14 5.22 14.46 10.22
N ASP A 15 5.22 15.10 11.37
CA ASP A 15 4.00 15.66 11.98
C ASP A 15 3.45 16.85 11.16
N ASP A 16 4.33 17.64 10.55
CA ASP A 16 3.96 18.80 9.71
C ASP A 16 3.54 18.41 8.27
N LEU A 17 3.91 17.21 7.80
CA LEU A 17 3.68 16.79 6.42
C LEU A 17 2.22 16.41 6.15
N THR A 18 1.56 17.15 5.26
CA THR A 18 0.20 16.83 4.80
C THR A 18 0.24 15.74 3.72
N VAL A 19 0.18 14.47 4.12
CA VAL A 19 0.15 13.31 3.21
C VAL A 19 -0.97 12.34 3.57
N ARG A 20 -1.37 11.48 2.61
CA ARG A 20 -2.35 10.40 2.88
C ARG A 20 -1.80 9.44 3.94
N GLU A 21 -2.68 8.89 4.79
CA GLU A 21 -2.35 7.91 5.84
C GLU A 21 -1.43 6.76 5.40
N ALA A 22 -1.67 6.22 4.20
CA ALA A 22 -0.82 5.17 3.64
C ALA A 22 0.63 5.64 3.45
N ARG A 23 0.83 6.87 2.95
CA ARG A 23 2.15 7.47 2.77
C ARG A 23 2.77 7.82 4.12
N HIS A 24 1.98 8.29 5.09
CA HIS A 24 2.44 8.54 6.45
C HIS A 24 3.03 7.26 7.10
N ARG A 25 2.37 6.10 6.92
CA ARG A 25 2.91 4.83 7.42
C ARG A 25 4.24 4.44 6.75
N GLN A 26 4.37 4.68 5.45
CA GLN A 26 5.61 4.42 4.71
C GLN A 26 6.75 5.34 5.18
N LEU A 27 6.46 6.61 5.43
CA LEU A 27 7.45 7.57 5.96
C LEU A 27 7.90 7.18 7.38
N ARG A 28 6.98 6.79 8.27
CA ARG A 28 7.32 6.25 9.61
C ARG A 28 8.19 5.00 9.52
N MET A 29 7.94 4.13 8.53
CA MET A 29 8.78 2.96 8.27
C MET A 29 10.22 3.37 7.93
N VAL A 30 10.41 4.33 7.00
CA VAL A 30 11.73 4.86 6.63
C VAL A 30 12.42 5.52 7.82
N ARG A 31 11.70 6.33 8.62
CA ARG A 31 12.22 6.90 9.87
C ARG A 31 12.74 5.82 10.82
N GLY A 32 11.99 4.74 11.00
CA GLY A 32 12.42 3.62 11.84
C GLY A 32 13.67 2.92 11.30
N GLU A 33 13.78 2.77 9.98
CA GLU A 33 14.99 2.21 9.36
C GLU A 33 16.20 3.13 9.49
N LEU A 34 16.04 4.45 9.32
CA LEU A 34 17.12 5.43 9.50
C LEU A 34 17.65 5.42 10.94
N LEU A 35 16.78 5.33 11.94
CA LEU A 35 17.18 5.14 13.34
C LEU A 35 18.05 3.88 13.51
N ARG A 36 17.57 2.73 13.03
CA ARG A 36 18.32 1.47 13.11
C ARG A 36 19.64 1.50 12.32
N ALA A 37 19.70 2.24 11.21
CA ALA A 37 20.92 2.44 10.46
C ALA A 37 21.96 3.24 11.27
N MET A 38 21.53 4.26 12.01
CA MET A 38 22.43 5.01 12.90
C MET A 38 22.91 4.18 14.09
N GLU A 39 22.02 3.40 14.71
CA GLU A 39 22.38 2.45 15.79
C GLU A 39 23.44 1.44 15.33
N ARG A 40 23.44 1.10 14.03
CA ARG A 40 24.41 0.20 13.39
C ARG A 40 25.62 0.89 12.77
N ASN A 41 25.78 2.19 12.99
CA ASN A 41 26.84 3.00 12.39
C ASN A 41 26.88 2.97 10.84
N ALA A 42 25.76 2.68 10.19
CA ALA A 42 25.64 2.63 8.73
C ALA A 42 25.43 3.99 8.06
N VAL A 43 25.41 5.05 8.87
CA VAL A 43 25.27 6.45 8.46
C VAL A 43 26.47 7.25 9.01
N PRO A 44 27.05 8.17 8.23
CA PRO A 44 28.16 9.03 8.69
C PRO A 44 27.83 9.74 10.00
N VAL A 45 28.82 9.86 10.91
CA VAL A 45 28.64 10.52 12.22
C VAL A 45 28.15 11.97 12.05
N ALA A 46 28.68 12.68 11.06
CA ALA A 46 28.29 14.05 10.73
C ALA A 46 26.80 14.20 10.36
N ALA A 47 26.17 13.15 9.84
CA ALA A 47 24.75 13.13 9.46
C ALA A 47 23.81 12.87 10.65
N ARG A 48 24.31 12.31 11.76
CA ARG A 48 23.46 11.98 12.94
C ARG A 48 22.86 13.21 13.62
N ARG A 49 23.49 14.37 13.46
CA ARG A 49 23.09 15.64 14.10
C ARG A 49 22.25 16.55 13.21
N SER A 50 22.12 16.24 11.92
CA SER A 50 21.45 17.12 10.95
C SER A 50 20.58 16.32 10.00
N LEU A 51 19.27 16.59 10.00
CA LEU A 51 18.34 15.96 9.07
C LEU A 51 18.73 16.21 7.61
N ARG A 52 19.19 17.43 7.29
CA ARG A 52 19.69 17.75 5.94
C ARG A 52 20.85 16.85 5.55
N ARG A 53 21.86 16.70 6.41
CA ARG A 53 23.02 15.81 6.16
C ARG A 53 22.64 14.33 6.13
N LEU A 54 21.64 13.92 6.90
CA LEU A 54 21.11 12.56 6.87
C LEU A 54 20.49 12.22 5.51
N LEU A 55 19.84 13.19 4.88
CA LEU A 55 19.16 13.03 3.61
C LEU A 55 20.02 13.38 2.41
N GLU A 56 21.25 13.89 2.59
CA GLU A 56 22.21 14.18 1.52
C GLU A 56 22.61 12.93 0.73
N GLU A 57 22.89 13.12 -0.56
CA GLU A 57 23.18 12.03 -1.49
C GLU A 57 24.34 11.14 -1.03
N GLN A 58 25.31 11.71 -0.32
CA GLN A 58 26.49 11.00 0.18
C GLN A 58 26.16 10.06 1.36
N ALA A 59 25.13 10.37 2.14
CA ALA A 59 24.74 9.58 3.32
C ALA A 59 23.82 8.41 2.97
N LEU A 60 23.06 8.51 1.87
CA LEU A 60 22.03 7.54 1.50
C LEU A 60 22.55 6.17 1.01
N PRO A 61 23.67 6.03 0.26
CA PRO A 61 24.06 4.75 -0.32
C PRO A 61 24.30 3.63 0.70
N SER A 62 24.97 3.94 1.82
CA SER A 62 25.22 2.97 2.89
C SER A 62 23.94 2.55 3.60
N TYR A 63 23.04 3.50 3.85
CA TYR A 63 21.71 3.23 4.37
C TYR A 63 20.90 2.34 3.41
N LEU A 64 20.81 2.71 2.13
CA LEU A 64 20.01 2.00 1.13
C LEU A 64 20.47 0.56 0.97
N ARG A 65 21.78 0.30 0.84
CA ARG A 65 22.33 -1.06 0.76
C ARG A 65 21.94 -1.91 1.98
N LEU A 66 22.02 -1.34 3.17
CA LEU A 66 21.69 -2.05 4.41
C LEU A 66 20.17 -2.27 4.57
N ALA A 67 19.35 -1.35 4.08
CA ALA A 67 17.90 -1.50 4.06
C ALA A 67 17.47 -2.59 3.07
N GLU A 68 18.05 -2.59 1.87
CA GLU A 68 17.78 -3.55 0.79
C GLU A 68 18.12 -4.98 1.19
N SER A 69 19.24 -5.19 1.90
CA SER A 69 19.62 -6.50 2.42
C SER A 69 18.67 -7.05 3.50
N GLY A 70 17.75 -6.23 4.01
CA GLY A 70 16.81 -6.61 5.06
C GLY A 70 17.38 -6.49 6.46
N ALA A 71 18.64 -6.10 6.61
CA ALA A 71 19.30 -5.96 7.91
C ALA A 71 18.59 -4.94 8.83
N LEU A 72 17.89 -3.95 8.27
CA LEU A 72 17.11 -2.95 9.00
C LEU A 72 15.65 -3.35 9.30
N ARG A 73 15.26 -4.60 9.03
CA ARG A 73 13.90 -5.08 9.37
C ARG A 73 13.68 -5.10 10.89
N ALA A 74 12.55 -4.53 11.29
CA ALA A 74 12.09 -4.56 12.68
C ALA A 74 11.71 -5.97 13.15
N ARG A 75 11.17 -6.79 12.25
CA ARG A 75 10.71 -8.16 12.53
C ARG A 75 11.48 -9.18 11.70
N LEU A 76 11.66 -10.37 12.26
CA LEU A 76 12.17 -11.53 11.54
C LEU A 76 11.08 -12.10 10.63
N VAL A 77 11.49 -12.67 9.49
CA VAL A 77 10.64 -13.42 8.57
C VAL A 77 11.21 -14.82 8.50
N ALA A 78 10.42 -15.81 8.96
CA ALA A 78 10.87 -17.19 9.13
C ALA A 78 12.20 -17.29 9.90
N GLY A 79 12.32 -16.54 11.01
CA GLY A 79 13.53 -16.52 11.85
C GLY A 79 14.72 -15.74 11.30
N ALA A 80 14.65 -15.20 10.08
CA ALA A 80 15.75 -14.49 9.44
C ALA A 80 15.41 -13.03 9.06
N ARG A 81 16.42 -12.28 8.60
CA ARG A 81 16.27 -10.96 7.97
C ARG A 81 16.59 -11.05 6.48
N PRO A 82 15.73 -11.65 5.64
CA PRO A 82 16.00 -11.77 4.22
C PRO A 82 15.89 -10.40 3.53
N PRO A 83 16.47 -10.27 2.32
CA PRO A 83 16.36 -9.06 1.50
C PRO A 83 14.93 -8.56 1.35
N THR A 84 14.79 -7.24 1.23
CA THR A 84 13.49 -6.59 1.03
C THR A 84 13.08 -6.65 -0.44
N SER A 85 11.76 -6.72 -0.68
CA SER A 85 11.20 -6.84 -2.03
C SER A 85 11.51 -5.58 -2.87
N LYS A 86 11.56 -5.73 -4.20
CA LYS A 86 11.72 -4.59 -5.14
C LYS A 86 10.71 -3.48 -4.85
N THR A 87 9.45 -3.83 -4.63
CA THR A 87 8.38 -2.88 -4.30
C THR A 87 8.64 -2.12 -3.00
N THR A 88 9.15 -2.81 -1.96
CA THR A 88 9.53 -2.16 -0.70
C THR A 88 10.68 -1.18 -0.90
N ASN A 89 11.68 -1.56 -1.71
CA ASN A 89 12.83 -0.72 -2.02
C ASN A 89 12.41 0.53 -2.78
N GLU A 90 11.48 0.37 -3.71
CA GLU A 90 10.91 1.46 -4.49
C GLU A 90 10.15 2.47 -3.62
N VAL A 91 9.26 1.96 -2.76
CA VAL A 91 8.53 2.81 -1.79
C VAL A 91 9.49 3.57 -0.87
N ARG A 92 10.55 2.93 -0.39
CA ARG A 92 11.59 3.57 0.43
C ARG A 92 12.26 4.73 -0.30
N ARG A 93 12.67 4.50 -1.55
CA ARG A 93 13.33 5.49 -2.40
C ARG A 93 12.42 6.70 -2.65
N GLN A 94 11.15 6.47 -2.98
CA GLN A 94 10.15 7.55 -3.13
C GLN A 94 9.94 8.33 -1.83
N CYS A 95 9.92 7.65 -0.67
CA CYS A 95 9.82 8.32 0.62
C CYS A 95 11.04 9.22 0.89
N LEU A 96 12.25 8.80 0.53
CA LEU A 96 13.45 9.65 0.66
C LEU A 96 13.35 10.89 -0.22
N ASP A 97 12.86 10.76 -1.46
CA ASP A 97 12.64 11.89 -2.35
C ASP A 97 11.62 12.89 -1.76
N VAL A 98 10.50 12.41 -1.22
CA VAL A 98 9.52 13.25 -0.51
C VAL A 98 10.14 13.97 0.67
N LEU A 99 10.96 13.27 1.48
CA LEU A 99 11.63 13.88 2.63
C LEU A 99 12.65 14.94 2.19
N ARG A 100 13.40 14.70 1.11
CA ARG A 100 14.35 15.66 0.55
C ARG A 100 13.65 16.91 0.04
N GLU A 101 12.59 16.74 -0.73
CA GLU A 101 11.77 17.84 -1.25
C GLU A 101 11.23 18.70 -0.10
N ALA A 102 10.69 18.07 0.95
CA ALA A 102 10.11 18.76 2.10
C ALA A 102 11.12 19.63 2.89
N ILE A 103 12.43 19.34 2.81
CA ILE A 103 13.49 20.15 3.45
C ILE A 103 14.28 21.03 2.46
N GLY A 104 13.77 21.18 1.24
CA GLY A 104 14.39 21.99 0.18
C GLY A 104 15.70 21.42 -0.34
N LEU A 105 15.85 20.09 -0.36
CA LEU A 105 16.92 19.41 -1.10
C LEU A 105 16.44 19.01 -2.50
N PRO A 106 17.32 18.99 -3.52
CA PRO A 106 16.96 18.49 -4.84
C PRO A 106 16.48 17.04 -4.78
N VAL A 107 15.37 16.72 -5.46
CA VAL A 107 14.90 15.34 -5.61
C VAL A 107 15.89 14.55 -6.45
N LEU A 108 16.27 13.36 -5.99
CA LEU A 108 17.27 12.52 -6.68
C LEU A 108 16.63 11.51 -7.63
N GLN A 109 15.30 11.39 -7.62
CA GLN A 109 14.56 10.38 -8.39
C GLN A 109 15.12 8.98 -8.06
N LEU A 110 15.29 8.71 -6.77
CA LEU A 110 15.89 7.47 -6.29
C LEU A 110 15.04 6.26 -6.62
N GLY A 111 13.74 6.47 -6.77
CA GLY A 111 12.75 5.48 -7.15
C GLY A 111 12.66 5.30 -8.66
N GLY A 112 12.52 4.06 -9.11
CA GLY A 112 12.07 3.73 -10.45
C GLY A 112 10.62 4.15 -10.66
N GLY A 113 10.30 4.57 -11.89
CA GLY A 113 8.95 4.98 -12.28
C GLY A 113 7.84 3.98 -11.97
N ALA A 114 6.60 4.35 -12.33
CA ALA A 114 5.35 3.64 -12.02
C ALA A 114 5.52 2.12 -11.82
N ALA A 115 5.11 1.62 -10.66
CA ALA A 115 5.19 0.20 -10.31
C ALA A 115 4.67 -0.64 -11.48
N GLN A 116 5.47 -1.64 -11.89
CA GLN A 116 5.02 -2.60 -12.90
C GLN A 116 3.74 -3.26 -12.40
N LEU A 117 2.65 -2.99 -13.11
CA LEU A 117 1.37 -3.61 -12.83
C LEU A 117 1.48 -5.09 -13.18
N LEU A 118 0.96 -5.94 -12.30
CA LEU A 118 0.73 -7.33 -12.66
C LEU A 118 -0.25 -7.38 -13.83
N PRO A 119 -0.12 -8.36 -14.74
CA PRO A 119 -1.08 -8.52 -15.82
C PRO A 119 -2.49 -8.72 -15.24
N THR A 120 -3.48 -8.17 -15.92
CA THR A 120 -4.88 -8.48 -15.62
C THR A 120 -5.10 -9.97 -15.87
N PRO A 121 -5.78 -10.71 -14.96
CA PRO A 121 -6.09 -12.11 -15.18
C PRO A 121 -6.81 -12.34 -16.51
N ALA A 122 -6.54 -13.47 -17.17
CA ALA A 122 -7.14 -13.75 -18.46
C ALA A 122 -8.65 -13.99 -18.32
N PHE A 123 -9.41 -13.73 -19.38
CA PHE A 123 -10.85 -13.96 -19.39
C PHE A 123 -11.22 -15.40 -18.99
N ALA A 124 -10.44 -16.39 -19.45
CA ALA A 124 -10.65 -17.80 -19.12
C ALA A 124 -10.56 -18.07 -17.61
N ASP A 125 -9.60 -17.45 -16.92
CA ASP A 125 -9.42 -17.59 -15.47
C ASP A 125 -10.59 -16.97 -14.71
N LEU A 126 -11.02 -15.77 -15.12
CA LEU A 126 -12.18 -15.09 -14.53
C LEU A 126 -13.47 -15.89 -14.76
N ALA A 127 -13.64 -16.48 -15.94
CA ALA A 127 -14.78 -17.33 -16.25
C ALA A 127 -14.77 -18.64 -15.43
N ALA A 128 -13.58 -19.24 -15.22
CA ALA A 128 -13.43 -20.40 -14.36
C ALA A 128 -13.77 -20.07 -12.90
N LEU A 129 -13.31 -18.92 -12.40
CA LEU A 129 -13.67 -18.44 -11.07
C LEU A 129 -15.19 -18.23 -10.93
N ARG A 130 -15.84 -17.58 -11.91
CA ARG A 130 -17.30 -17.40 -11.92
C ARG A 130 -18.04 -18.73 -11.78
N ARG A 131 -17.67 -19.75 -12.57
CA ARG A 131 -18.26 -21.09 -12.49
C ARG A 131 -18.04 -21.75 -11.13
N ARG A 132 -16.85 -21.60 -10.55
CA ARG A 132 -16.56 -22.17 -9.23
C ARG A 132 -17.41 -21.53 -8.14
N LEU A 133 -17.55 -20.21 -8.13
CA LEU A 133 -18.38 -19.50 -7.15
C LEU A 133 -19.87 -19.89 -7.28
N ASP A 134 -20.35 -20.09 -8.51
CA ASP A 134 -21.71 -20.58 -8.77
C ASP A 134 -21.96 -21.98 -8.19
N GLN A 135 -20.98 -22.88 -8.36
CA GLN A 135 -21.01 -24.21 -7.76
C GLN A 135 -20.98 -24.16 -6.23
N ASP A 136 -20.13 -23.30 -5.65
CA ASP A 136 -20.03 -23.14 -4.21
C ASP A 136 -21.37 -22.64 -3.61
N LEU A 137 -22.10 -21.77 -4.32
CA LEU A 137 -23.43 -21.26 -3.92
C LEU A 137 -24.55 -22.31 -3.98
N ALA A 138 -24.36 -23.41 -4.71
CA ALA A 138 -25.31 -24.52 -4.72
C ALA A 138 -25.25 -25.33 -3.42
N GLY A 139 -24.14 -25.26 -2.67
CA GLY A 139 -23.91 -25.99 -1.43
C GLY A 139 -24.24 -25.20 -0.15
N ALA A 140 -24.19 -25.90 0.98
CA ALA A 140 -24.17 -25.27 2.29
C ALA A 140 -22.79 -24.64 2.55
N MET A 141 -22.78 -23.39 3.01
CA MET A 141 -21.55 -22.65 3.27
C MET A 141 -21.58 -21.99 4.65
N PRO A 142 -20.44 -21.90 5.35
CA PRO A 142 -20.34 -21.10 6.56
C PRO A 142 -20.47 -19.60 6.22
N PRO A 143 -20.93 -18.76 7.18
CA PRO A 143 -21.15 -17.33 6.94
C PRO A 143 -19.93 -16.57 6.41
N GLY A 144 -18.72 -16.99 6.78
CA GLY A 144 -17.47 -16.39 6.26
C GLY A 144 -17.29 -16.64 4.77
N GLN A 145 -17.64 -17.82 4.29
CA GLN A 145 -17.52 -18.20 2.89
C GLN A 145 -18.62 -17.56 2.04
N ILE A 146 -19.86 -17.49 2.54
CA ILE A 146 -20.96 -16.73 1.89
C ILE A 146 -20.51 -15.30 1.62
N ARG A 147 -19.98 -14.62 2.65
CA ARG A 147 -19.49 -13.25 2.54
C ARG A 147 -18.36 -13.12 1.52
N LEU A 148 -17.38 -14.02 1.57
CA LEU A 148 -16.28 -14.01 0.61
C LEU A 148 -16.79 -14.21 -0.83
N THR A 149 -17.71 -15.14 -1.04
CA THR A 149 -18.32 -15.39 -2.35
C THR A 149 -19.07 -14.16 -2.87
N ALA A 150 -19.85 -13.48 -2.03
CA ALA A 150 -20.54 -12.25 -2.40
C ALA A 150 -19.54 -11.13 -2.76
N LEU A 151 -18.45 -10.98 -2.00
CA LEU A 151 -17.38 -10.02 -2.30
C LEU A 151 -16.72 -10.31 -3.66
N LEU A 152 -16.37 -11.57 -3.92
CA LEU A 152 -15.71 -11.98 -5.16
C LEU A 152 -16.65 -11.84 -6.38
N ALA A 153 -17.91 -12.22 -6.24
CA ALA A 153 -18.91 -12.05 -7.30
C ALA A 153 -19.12 -10.57 -7.66
N CYS A 154 -19.27 -9.70 -6.66
CA CYS A 154 -19.35 -8.26 -6.87
C CYS A 154 -18.06 -7.70 -7.51
N ALA A 155 -16.89 -8.21 -7.10
CA ALA A 155 -15.61 -7.83 -7.71
C ALA A 155 -15.53 -8.17 -9.19
N LEU A 156 -16.09 -9.32 -9.59
CA LEU A 156 -16.14 -9.79 -10.97
C LEU A 156 -17.09 -8.98 -11.85
N ASP A 157 -18.11 -8.31 -11.28
CA ASP A 157 -19.07 -7.50 -12.03
C ASP A 157 -18.69 -6.02 -12.11
N ALA A 158 -18.15 -5.44 -11.03
CA ALA A 158 -17.91 -4.01 -10.93
C ALA A 158 -16.42 -3.60 -10.83
N ALA A 159 -15.51 -4.57 -10.67
CA ALA A 159 -14.07 -4.35 -10.50
C ALA A 159 -13.68 -3.16 -9.57
N PRO A 160 -14.27 -3.03 -8.36
CA PRO A 160 -13.81 -2.05 -7.37
C PRO A 160 -12.39 -2.36 -6.90
N ARG A 161 -11.61 -1.30 -6.66
CA ARG A 161 -10.33 -1.43 -5.93
C ARG A 161 -10.60 -1.79 -4.48
N ALA A 162 -9.62 -2.40 -3.80
CA ALA A 162 -9.77 -2.77 -2.38
C ALA A 162 -10.26 -1.61 -1.48
N GLY A 163 -9.71 -0.40 -1.67
CA GLY A 163 -10.15 0.78 -0.91
C GLY A 163 -11.57 1.26 -1.25
N GLU A 164 -12.01 1.07 -2.48
CA GLU A 164 -13.38 1.37 -2.92
C GLU A 164 -14.34 0.34 -2.31
N PHE A 165 -13.94 -0.94 -2.33
CA PHE A 165 -14.68 -2.04 -1.73
C PHE A 165 -14.90 -1.83 -0.22
N THR A 166 -13.85 -1.48 0.52
CA THR A 166 -13.95 -1.23 1.97
C THR A 166 -14.81 -0.03 2.34
N ALA A 167 -15.10 0.86 1.39
CA ALA A 167 -15.95 2.02 1.60
C ALA A 167 -17.42 1.77 1.20
N MET A 168 -17.74 0.60 0.62
CA MET A 168 -19.10 0.27 0.23
C MET A 168 -20.02 0.08 1.45
N ARG A 169 -21.29 0.45 1.27
CA ARG A 169 -22.35 0.36 2.27
C ARG A 169 -23.55 -0.36 1.66
N LEU A 170 -24.45 -0.87 2.50
CA LEU A 170 -25.71 -1.46 2.03
C LEU A 170 -26.55 -0.45 1.24
N SER A 171 -26.47 0.85 1.56
CA SER A 171 -27.12 1.92 0.80
C SER A 171 -26.57 2.11 -0.63
N HIS A 172 -25.45 1.45 -0.97
CA HIS A 172 -24.91 1.43 -2.33
C HIS A 172 -25.45 0.24 -3.14
N LEU A 173 -26.33 -0.59 -2.59
CA LEU A 173 -27.04 -1.61 -3.35
C LEU A 173 -28.37 -1.05 -3.84
N ALA A 174 -28.66 -1.26 -5.12
CA ALA A 174 -29.98 -0.97 -5.67
C ALA A 174 -31.02 -1.96 -5.12
N PRO A 175 -32.32 -1.61 -5.13
CA PRO A 175 -33.38 -2.52 -4.71
C PRO A 175 -33.27 -3.89 -5.40
N LYS A 176 -33.51 -4.98 -4.65
CA LYS A 176 -33.36 -6.37 -5.12
C LYS A 176 -31.96 -6.71 -5.62
N ASN A 177 -30.94 -6.01 -5.12
CA ASN A 177 -29.53 -6.23 -5.44
C ASN A 177 -29.22 -6.20 -6.96
N VAL A 178 -30.00 -5.47 -7.76
CA VAL A 178 -29.83 -5.50 -9.23
C VAL A 178 -28.60 -4.75 -9.74
N ALA A 179 -28.07 -3.85 -8.91
CA ALA A 179 -26.88 -3.05 -9.21
C ALA A 179 -26.17 -2.65 -7.91
N VAL A 180 -24.89 -2.32 -8.03
CA VAL A 180 -24.06 -1.75 -6.96
C VAL A 180 -23.46 -0.43 -7.41
N TYR A 181 -23.50 0.56 -6.54
CA TYR A 181 -22.84 1.84 -6.73
C TYR A 181 -21.39 1.76 -6.24
N VAL A 182 -20.46 2.16 -7.11
CA VAL A 182 -19.04 2.25 -6.77
C VAL A 182 -18.59 3.70 -6.90
N GLU A 183 -18.20 4.29 -5.77
CA GLU A 183 -17.49 5.57 -5.76
C GLU A 183 -16.04 5.33 -6.18
N ARG A 184 -15.69 5.71 -7.42
CA ARG A 184 -14.33 5.62 -7.92
C ARG A 184 -13.47 6.67 -7.22
N ARG A 185 -12.36 6.20 -6.64
CA ARG A 185 -11.41 7.07 -5.92
C ARG A 185 -10.11 7.14 -6.70
N PRO A 186 -10.03 8.01 -7.72
CA PRO A 186 -8.85 8.07 -8.57
C PRO A 186 -7.60 8.45 -7.77
N GLN A 187 -6.50 7.81 -8.13
CA GLN A 187 -5.17 8.13 -7.61
C GLN A 187 -4.70 9.34 -8.42
N ARG A 188 -4.22 10.41 -7.75
CA ARG A 188 -3.80 11.73 -8.32
C ARG A 188 -4.85 12.87 -8.32
N GLY A 189 -5.79 12.87 -7.39
CA GLY A 189 -6.57 14.08 -7.07
C GLY A 189 -7.67 14.45 -8.05
N ALA A 190 -8.00 13.58 -9.01
CA ALA A 190 -9.24 13.71 -9.76
C ALA A 190 -10.45 13.58 -8.81
N VAL A 191 -11.55 14.24 -9.18
CA VAL A 191 -12.79 14.22 -8.41
C VAL A 191 -13.33 12.78 -8.37
N PRO A 192 -13.76 12.28 -7.20
CA PRO A 192 -14.43 10.99 -7.13
C PRO A 192 -15.67 10.98 -8.04
N VAL A 193 -15.82 9.93 -8.85
CA VAL A 193 -16.99 9.76 -9.71
C VAL A 193 -17.67 8.45 -9.32
N GLY A 194 -18.98 8.52 -9.10
CA GLY A 194 -19.80 7.37 -8.82
C GLY A 194 -20.40 6.75 -10.06
N GLU A 195 -20.44 5.42 -10.12
CA GLU A 195 -21.12 4.70 -11.20
C GLU A 195 -21.88 3.49 -10.65
N TRP A 196 -23.04 3.21 -11.26
CA TRP A 196 -23.85 2.03 -10.97
C TRP A 196 -23.47 0.89 -11.92
N TYR A 197 -23.13 -0.27 -11.35
CA TYR A 197 -22.79 -1.47 -12.10
C TYR A 197 -23.86 -2.52 -11.90
N ARG A 198 -24.39 -3.05 -13.01
CA ARG A 198 -25.38 -4.12 -12.97
C ARG A 198 -24.76 -5.39 -12.39
N LEU A 199 -25.46 -5.99 -11.43
CA LEU A 199 -25.04 -7.24 -10.82
C LEU A 199 -25.56 -8.44 -11.63
N SER A 200 -24.67 -9.40 -11.83
CA SER A 200 -24.99 -10.68 -12.47
C SER A 200 -25.92 -11.54 -11.59
N PRO A 201 -26.54 -12.59 -12.14
CA PRO A 201 -27.27 -13.57 -11.33
C PRO A 201 -26.42 -14.13 -10.18
N LEU A 202 -25.14 -14.42 -10.42
CA LEU A 202 -24.20 -14.91 -9.41
C LEU A 202 -24.10 -13.96 -8.21
N SER A 203 -23.84 -12.67 -8.46
CA SER A 203 -23.73 -11.67 -7.40
C SER A 203 -25.02 -11.48 -6.62
N ARG A 204 -26.18 -11.52 -7.30
CA ARG A 204 -27.49 -11.40 -6.65
C ARG A 204 -27.75 -12.57 -5.72
N THR A 205 -27.59 -13.80 -6.22
CA THR A 205 -27.73 -15.01 -5.41
C THR A 205 -26.79 -15.00 -4.21
N ALA A 206 -25.55 -14.57 -4.39
CA ALA A 206 -24.59 -14.50 -3.29
C ALA A 206 -24.96 -13.48 -2.21
N LEU A 207 -25.57 -12.35 -2.59
CA LEU A 207 -26.02 -11.30 -1.66
C LEU A 207 -27.33 -11.65 -0.93
N GLU A 208 -28.11 -12.60 -1.45
CA GLU A 208 -29.38 -13.07 -0.86
C GLU A 208 -29.19 -14.19 0.18
N ARG A 209 -27.98 -14.74 0.30
CA ARG A 209 -27.60 -15.81 1.26
C ARG A 209 -27.16 -15.23 2.60
#